data_AF-A0A1F2JH07-F1
#
_entry.id   AF-A0A1F2JH07-F1
#
_cell.length_a   1.000
_cell.length_b   1.000
_cell.length_c   1.000
_cell.angle_alpha   90.00
_cell.angle_beta   90.00
_cell.angle_gamma   90.00
#
_symmetry.space_group_name_H-M   'P 1'
#
loop_
_entity.id
_entity.type
_entity.pdbx_description
1 polymer ?
#
loop_
_entity_poly.entity_id
_entity_poly.type
_entity_poly.pdbx_seq_one_letter_code
_entity_poly.pdbx_strand_id
1 'polypeptide(L)'
;MHRLTILLFFTILFFTHHAYSQNSGWDKVDKQLSEASNDSTRILAYYKVASEIYRSNPTEAQEIVSRGLSLAKDKRFATLQIDLLNL
;
A
#
# COMPACT_ATOMS: atom_id res chain seq x y z
N MET A 1 -32.11 11.50 -30.95
CA MET A 1 -31.70 11.03 -29.61
C MET A 1 -30.41 10.20 -29.68
N HIS A 2 -29.32 10.75 -30.23
CA HIS A 2 -28.02 10.07 -30.35
C HIS A 2 -26.87 10.84 -29.68
N ARG A 3 -27.04 12.16 -29.47
CA ARG A 3 -26.04 13.00 -28.80
C ARG A 3 -26.01 12.79 -27.28
N LEU A 4 -27.13 12.38 -26.68
CA LEU A 4 -27.24 12.15 -25.24
C LEU A 4 -26.57 10.85 -24.80
N THR A 5 -26.58 9.82 -25.66
CA THR A 5 -25.98 8.51 -25.40
C THR A 5 -24.45 8.54 -25.43
N ILE A 6 -23.86 9.36 -26.31
CA ILE A 6 -22.40 9.50 -26.42
C ILE A 6 -21.82 10.18 -25.17
N LEU A 7 -22.50 11.22 -24.65
CA LEU A 7 -22.07 11.92 -23.43
C LEU A 7 -22.09 11.00 -22.19
N LEU A 8 -23.08 10.11 -22.07
CA LEU A 8 -23.16 9.13 -20.98
C LEU A 8 -22.04 8.08 -21.04
N PHE A 9 -21.55 7.71 -22.23
CA PHE A 9 -20.49 6.72 -22.36
C PHE A 9 -19.13 7.26 -21.90
N PHE A 10 -18.86 8.55 -22.16
CA PHE A 10 -17.62 9.21 -21.71
C PHE A 10 -17.59 9.45 -20.21
N THR A 11 -18.73 9.75 -19.56
CA THR A 11 -18.76 9.93 -18.10
C THR A 11 -18.51 8.62 -17.36
N ILE A 12 -18.97 7.48 -17.88
CA ILE A 12 -18.72 6.16 -17.27
C ILE A 12 -17.23 5.77 -17.39
N LEU A 13 -16.57 6.05 -18.52
CA LEU A 13 -15.16 5.72 -18.76
C LEU A 13 -14.17 6.58 -17.94
N PHE A 14 -14.55 7.81 -17.60
CA PHE A 14 -13.76 8.67 -16.70
C PHE A 14 -13.97 8.35 -15.22
N PHE A 15 -15.14 7.85 -14.82
CA PHE A 15 -15.41 7.47 -13.42
C PHE A 15 -14.68 6.18 -13.00
N THR A 16 -14.44 5.25 -13.92
CA THR A 16 -13.69 4.01 -13.62
C THR A 16 -12.19 4.25 -13.43
N HIS A 17 -11.61 5.28 -14.06
CA HIS A 17 -10.19 5.61 -13.89
C HIS A 17 -9.91 6.31 -12.56
N HIS A 18 -10.84 7.11 -12.04
CA HIS A 18 -10.62 7.84 -10.78
C HIS A 18 -10.70 6.96 -9.52
N ALA A 19 -11.32 5.78 -9.58
CA ALA A 19 -11.29 4.82 -8.47
C ALA A 19 -9.99 3.99 -8.41
N TYR A 20 -9.16 4.03 -9.46
CA TYR A 20 -7.95 3.21 -9.55
C TYR A 20 -6.68 3.92 -9.03
N SER A 21 -6.77 5.19 -8.63
CA SER A 21 -5.58 6.02 -8.36
C SER A 21 -5.56 6.71 -6.98
N GLN A 22 -6.32 6.23 -5.99
CA GLN A 22 -6.34 6.85 -4.65
C GLN A 22 -5.98 5.92 -3.48
N ASN A 23 -5.48 4.70 -3.71
CA ASN A 23 -5.26 3.78 -2.60
C ASN A 23 -4.15 2.74 -2.87
N SER A 24 -2.99 3.19 -3.36
CA SER A 24 -1.83 2.28 -3.43
C SER A 24 -1.44 1.82 -2.01
N GLY A 25 -0.82 0.65 -1.90
CA GLY A 25 -0.24 0.22 -0.63
C GLY A 25 0.75 1.25 -0.10
N TRP A 26 1.52 1.87 -1.00
CA TRP A 26 2.48 2.91 -0.64
C TRP A 26 1.87 4.17 -0.04
N ASP A 27 0.70 4.63 -0.52
CA ASP A 27 0.01 5.79 0.06
C ASP A 27 -0.43 5.52 1.52
N LYS A 28 -0.88 4.29 1.80
CA LYS A 28 -1.23 3.86 3.16
C LYS A 28 -0.01 3.76 4.07
N VAL A 29 1.11 3.26 3.54
CA VAL A 29 2.39 3.23 4.26
C VAL A 29 2.82 4.64 4.59
N ASP A 30 2.86 5.56 3.61
CA ASP A 30 3.32 6.93 3.81
C ASP A 30 2.49 7.67 4.87
N LYS A 31 1.16 7.51 4.82
CA LYS A 31 0.27 8.04 5.86
C LYS A 31 0.62 7.51 7.24
N GLN A 32 0.77 6.19 7.40
CA GLN A 32 1.12 5.61 8.71
C GLN A 32 2.54 6.00 9.16
N LEU A 33 3.48 6.20 8.23
CA LEU A 33 4.83 6.68 8.54
C LEU A 33 4.83 8.14 9.00
N SER A 34 3.95 8.99 8.45
CA SER A 34 3.81 10.38 8.86
C SER A 34 3.30 10.53 10.32
N GLU A 35 2.50 9.56 10.77
CA GLU A 35 1.97 9.49 12.14
C GLU A 35 2.90 8.71 13.09
N ALA A 36 3.87 7.96 12.56
CA ALA A 36 4.75 7.11 13.34
C ALA A 36 5.87 7.91 14.03
N SER A 37 5.84 7.91 15.36
CA SER A 37 6.80 8.63 16.20
C SER A 37 8.12 7.87 16.47
N ASN A 38 8.20 6.58 16.16
CA ASN A 38 9.40 5.76 16.37
C ASN A 38 9.59 4.68 15.29
N ASP A 39 10.83 4.19 15.16
CA ASP A 39 11.21 3.24 14.11
C ASP A 39 10.46 1.90 14.19
N SER A 40 10.06 1.45 15.39
CA SER A 40 9.24 0.23 15.57
C SER A 40 7.84 0.39 14.97
N THR A 41 7.19 1.54 15.21
CA THR A 41 5.88 1.86 14.63
C THR A 41 5.96 1.98 13.12
N ARG A 42 7.09 2.48 12.59
CA ARG A 42 7.34 2.55 11.14
C ARG A 42 7.42 1.16 10.52
N ILE A 43 8.17 0.24 11.14
CA ILE A 43 8.29 -1.15 10.66
C ILE A 43 6.93 -1.88 10.72
N LEU A 44 6.16 -1.67 11.80
CA LEU A 44 4.82 -2.22 11.92
C LEU A 44 3.86 -1.70 10.83
N ALA A 45 4.00 -0.42 10.45
CA ALA A 45 3.22 0.14 9.35
C ALA A 45 3.49 -0.56 8.02
N TYR A 46 4.75 -0.82 7.69
CA TYR A 46 5.12 -1.61 6.51
C TYR A 46 4.49 -3.01 6.54
N TYR A 47 4.62 -3.72 7.67
CA TYR A 47 4.03 -5.07 7.83
C TYR A 47 2.51 -5.06 7.67
N LYS A 48 1.83 -4.15 8.38
CA LYS A 48 0.37 -4.06 8.40
C LYS A 48 -0.17 -3.81 6.99
N VAL A 49 0.38 -2.80 6.31
CA VAL A 49 -0.10 -2.47 4.96
C VAL A 49 0.21 -3.57 3.96
N ALA A 50 1.38 -4.20 4.04
CA ALA A 50 1.69 -5.34 3.18
C ALA A 50 0.69 -6.49 3.38
N SER A 51 0.38 -6.85 4.63
CA SER A 51 -0.59 -7.90 4.93
C SER A 51 -2.02 -7.57 4.45
N GLU A 52 -2.41 -6.29 4.52
CA GLU A 52 -3.71 -5.81 4.03
C GLU A 52 -3.83 -5.94 2.50
N ILE A 53 -2.75 -5.62 1.77
CA ILE A 53 -2.79 -5.62 0.30
C ILE A 53 -2.34 -6.94 -0.31
N TYR A 54 -1.72 -7.85 0.43
CA TYR A 54 -1.16 -9.11 -0.10
C TYR A 54 -2.16 -9.92 -0.94
N ARG A 55 -3.42 -10.00 -0.50
CA ARG A 55 -4.48 -10.72 -1.24
C ARG A 55 -4.89 -10.05 -2.54
N SER A 56 -4.73 -8.74 -2.64
CA SER A 56 -5.18 -7.93 -3.79
C SER A 56 -4.03 -7.62 -4.75
N ASN A 57 -2.82 -7.41 -4.22
CA ASN A 57 -1.62 -7.07 -4.95
C ASN A 57 -0.38 -7.67 -4.25
N PRO A 58 -0.08 -8.97 -4.47
CA PRO A 58 1.02 -9.66 -3.78
C PRO A 58 2.39 -9.10 -4.15
N THR A 59 2.58 -8.61 -5.39
CA THR A 59 3.85 -8.02 -5.82
C THR A 59 4.16 -6.74 -5.04
N GLU A 60 3.19 -5.84 -4.94
CA GLU A 60 3.36 -4.59 -4.17
C GLU A 60 3.54 -4.88 -2.67
N ALA A 61 2.82 -5.87 -2.13
CA ALA A 61 3.02 -6.30 -0.75
C ALA A 61 4.46 -6.77 -0.50
N GLN A 62 5.04 -7.56 -1.39
CA GLN A 62 6.43 -8.04 -1.25
C GLN A 62 7.44 -6.89 -1.31
N GLU A 63 7.21 -5.88 -2.15
CA GLU A 63 8.07 -4.68 -2.20
C GLU A 63 8.00 -3.88 -0.89
N ILE A 64 6.79 -3.72 -0.33
CA ILE A 64 6.57 -3.03 0.95
C ILE A 64 7.23 -3.82 2.11
N VAL A 65 7.09 -5.14 2.14
CA VAL A 65 7.77 -6.01 3.13
C VAL A 65 9.28 -5.89 3.01
N SER A 66 9.82 -5.93 1.79
CA SER A 66 11.25 -5.79 1.54
C SER A 66 11.79 -4.46 2.09
N ARG A 67 11.02 -3.38 1.93
CA ARG A 67 11.38 -2.06 2.49
C ARG A 67 11.33 -2.04 4.01
N GLY A 68 10.29 -2.63 4.60
CA GLY A 68 10.17 -2.82 6.06
C GLY A 68 11.32 -3.66 6.63
N LEU A 69 11.70 -4.75 5.95
CA LEU A 69 12.81 -5.62 6.31
C LEU A 69 14.16 -4.92 6.26
N SER A 70 14.40 -4.10 5.23
CA SER A 70 15.61 -3.29 5.15
C SER A 70 15.70 -2.34 6.34
N LEU A 71 14.59 -1.67 6.69
CA LEU A 71 14.54 -0.76 7.83
C LEU A 71 14.78 -1.50 9.16
N ALA A 72 14.17 -2.69 9.32
CA ALA A 72 14.35 -3.53 10.50
C ALA A 72 15.80 -4.04 10.63
N LYS A 73 16.43 -4.40 9.52
CA LYS A 73 17.83 -4.85 9.44
C LYS A 73 18.79 -3.73 9.81
N ASP A 74 18.61 -2.54 9.24
CA ASP A 74 19.47 -1.37 9.49
C ASP A 74 19.40 -0.90 10.95
N LYS A 75 18.25 -1.10 11.60
CA LYS A 75 17.99 -0.66 12.98
C LYS A 75 18.14 -1.77 14.02
N ARG A 76 18.57 -2.97 13.63
CA ARG A 76 18.75 -4.16 14.49
C ARG A 76 17.48 -4.61 15.24
N PHE A 77 16.29 -4.39 14.67
CA PHE A 77 15.04 -4.89 15.22
C PHE A 77 14.83 -6.37 14.85
N ALA A 78 15.60 -7.26 15.49
CA ALA A 78 15.60 -8.70 15.20
C ALA A 78 14.22 -9.36 15.35
N THR A 79 13.42 -8.93 16.32
CA THR A 79 12.08 -9.50 16.57
C THR A 79 11.10 -9.19 15.43
N LEU A 80 11.09 -7.97 14.91
CA LEU A 80 10.20 -7.56 13.82
C LEU A 80 10.64 -8.08 12.45
N GLN A 81 11.94 -8.37 12.29
CA GLN A 81 12.47 -9.00 11.09
C GLN A 81 11.91 -10.42 10.90
N ILE A 82 11.75 -11.19 11.98
CA ILE A 82 11.21 -12.55 11.93
C ILE A 82 9.74 -12.55 11.49
N ASP A 83 8.94 -11.62 12.03
CA ASP A 83 7.51 -11.51 11.65
C ASP A 83 7.33 -11.14 10.17
N LEU A 84 8.19 -10.25 9.65
CA LEU A 84 8.18 -9.86 8.23
C LEU A 84 8.67 -10.97 7.28
N LEU A 85 9.54 -11.87 7.73
CA LEU A 85 10.03 -13.00 6.93
C LEU A 85 9.02 -14.15 6.81
N ASN A 86 8.02 -14.18 7.70
CA ASN A 86 6.99 -15.22 7.75
C ASN A 86 5.67 -14.83 7.06
N LEU A 87 5.62 -13.66 6.41
CA LEU A 87 4.45 -13.15 5.66
C LEU A 87 4.42 -13.71 4.23
#